data_AF-A0AA91I7B6-F1
#
_entry.id   AF-A0AA91I7B6-F1
#
_cell.length_a   1.000
_cell.length_b   1.000
_cell.length_c   1.000
_cell.angle_alpha   90.00
_cell.angle_beta   90.00
_cell.angle_gamma   90.00
#
_symmetry.space_group_name_H-M   'P 1'
#
loop_
_entity.id
_entity.type
_entity.pdbx_description
1 polymer ?
#
loop_
_entity_poly.entity_id
_entity_poly.type
_entity_poly.pdbx_seq_one_letter_code
_entity_poly.pdbx_strand_id
1 'polypeptide(L)'
;DTYLFTRGSGRDTVYDYDTTAGNVDIAQFGANISSDQLWFSRNGSDLSIDVIGTDNRLTISNWYASSGYRVEQFKTSDGKTLLDSQVQNLVDAMASFSPPAAGQTTLPNSHQNGLNTVLAANWH
;
A
#
# COMPACT_ATOMS: atom_id res chain seq x y z
N ASP A 1 -2.29 3.04 -16.30
CA ASP A 1 -1.96 4.42 -15.87
C ASP A 1 -0.86 4.49 -14.79
N THR A 2 -0.46 5.70 -14.37
CA THR A 2 0.47 5.88 -13.23
C THR A 2 -0.03 6.99 -12.30
N TYR A 3 -0.31 6.62 -11.05
CA TYR A 3 -0.75 7.49 -9.96
C TYR A 3 0.44 7.82 -9.06
N LEU A 4 0.86 9.09 -9.02
CA LEU A 4 1.97 9.54 -8.16
C LEU A 4 1.44 9.96 -6.79
N PHE A 5 1.93 9.32 -5.73
CA PHE A 5 1.61 9.66 -4.35
C PHE A 5 2.86 10.09 -3.60
N THR A 6 2.82 11.24 -2.92
CA THR A 6 3.99 11.81 -2.24
C THR A 6 3.67 12.17 -0.80
N ARG A 7 4.71 12.37 0.03
CA ARG A 7 4.50 12.96 1.35
C ARG A 7 3.94 14.38 1.15
N GLY A 8 2.83 14.67 1.83
CA GLY A 8 2.08 15.92 1.65
C GLY A 8 0.89 15.83 0.69
N SER A 9 0.69 14.71 0.00
CA SER A 9 -0.52 14.45 -0.80
C SER A 9 -1.82 14.50 0.02
N GLY A 10 -1.73 14.33 1.34
CA GLY A 10 -2.93 14.29 2.19
C GLY A 10 -3.63 12.94 2.04
N ARG A 11 -4.95 12.96 1.84
CA ARG A 11 -5.77 11.76 1.75
C ARG A 11 -6.40 11.70 0.37
N ASP A 12 -5.79 10.91 -0.51
CA ASP A 12 -6.19 10.79 -1.91
C ASP A 12 -6.98 9.51 -2.15
N THR A 13 -7.90 9.54 -3.12
CA THR A 13 -8.65 8.37 -3.56
C THR A 13 -8.47 8.17 -5.06
N VAL A 14 -8.03 6.96 -5.44
CA VAL A 14 -7.98 6.48 -6.82
C VAL A 14 -9.27 5.73 -7.10
N TYR A 15 -9.93 6.12 -8.19
CA TYR A 15 -11.05 5.41 -8.78
C TYR A 15 -10.56 4.80 -10.08
N ASP A 16 -10.30 3.50 -10.05
CA ASP A 16 -9.90 2.76 -11.23
C ASP A 16 -11.05 1.89 -11.72
N TYR A 17 -11.17 1.70 -13.02
CA TYR A 17 -11.99 0.65 -13.60
C TYR A 17 -11.47 0.34 -15.01
N ASP A 18 -10.58 -0.63 -15.10
CA ASP A 18 -10.12 -1.16 -16.38
C ASP A 18 -10.09 -2.68 -16.38
N THR A 19 -10.58 -3.27 -17.47
CA THR A 19 -10.58 -4.71 -17.71
C THR A 19 -9.82 -5.07 -19.00
N THR A 20 -9.15 -4.10 -19.60
CA THR A 20 -8.36 -4.25 -20.81
C THR A 20 -7.19 -5.18 -20.55
N ALA A 21 -7.13 -6.28 -21.29
CA ALA A 21 -6.06 -7.27 -21.14
C ALA A 21 -4.69 -6.63 -21.40
N GLY A 22 -3.79 -6.75 -20.43
CA GLY A 22 -2.44 -6.21 -20.51
C GLY A 22 -2.30 -4.76 -20.06
N ASN A 23 -3.36 -4.10 -19.55
CA ASN A 23 -3.18 -2.87 -18.79
C ASN A 23 -2.38 -3.19 -17.50
N VAL A 24 -1.52 -2.25 -17.14
CA VAL A 24 -0.75 -2.24 -15.91
C VAL A 24 -0.85 -0.82 -15.33
N ASP A 25 -1.63 -0.70 -14.27
CA ASP A 25 -1.73 0.47 -13.43
C ASP A 25 -0.64 0.47 -12.37
N ILE A 26 -0.08 1.65 -12.10
CA ILE A 26 1.03 1.82 -11.17
C ILE A 26 0.68 2.88 -10.13
N ALA A 27 0.71 2.51 -8.84
CA ALA A 27 0.81 3.44 -7.73
C ALA A 27 2.30 3.70 -7.44
N GLN A 28 2.80 4.86 -7.86
CA GLN A 28 4.17 5.29 -7.64
C GLN A 28 4.25 6.12 -6.36
N PHE A 29 4.89 5.59 -5.33
CA PHE A 29 5.23 6.32 -4.12
C PHE A 29 6.52 7.10 -4.33
N GLY A 30 6.46 8.41 -4.04
CA GLY A 30 7.54 9.35 -4.24
C GLY A 30 8.63 9.27 -3.17
N ALA A 31 9.54 10.26 -3.19
CA ALA A 31 10.71 10.30 -2.35
C ALA A 31 10.39 10.12 -0.85
N ASN A 32 11.24 9.35 -0.16
CA ASN A 32 11.12 9.07 1.27
C ASN A 32 9.83 8.32 1.65
N ILE A 33 9.28 7.53 0.73
CA ILE A 33 8.25 6.52 1.03
C ILE A 33 8.81 5.17 0.57
N SER A 34 9.41 4.44 1.51
CA SER A 34 9.95 3.09 1.29
C SER A 34 8.90 2.02 1.58
N SER A 35 9.16 0.80 1.12
CA SER A 35 8.28 -0.36 1.30
C SER A 35 7.89 -0.65 2.76
N ASP A 36 8.79 -0.38 3.71
CA ASP A 36 8.60 -0.56 5.15
C ASP A 36 7.90 0.62 5.85
N GLN A 37 7.60 1.70 5.10
CA GLN A 37 6.85 2.85 5.58
C GLN A 37 5.36 2.81 5.20
N LEU A 38 4.94 1.76 4.51
CA LEU A 38 3.56 1.60 4.06
C LEU A 38 2.80 0.62 4.95
N TRP A 39 1.60 1.02 5.36
CA TRP A 39 0.67 0.20 6.11
C TRP A 39 -0.59 -0.05 5.28
N PHE A 40 -0.81 -1.31 4.91
CA PHE A 40 -1.93 -1.75 4.09
C PHE A 40 -3.06 -2.25 4.99
N SER A 41 -4.28 -1.78 4.72
CA SER A 41 -5.47 -2.21 5.44
C SER A 41 -6.69 -2.23 4.53
N ARG A 42 -7.62 -3.14 4.83
CA ARG A 42 -8.93 -3.19 4.17
C ARG A 42 -9.93 -2.34 4.93
N ASN A 43 -10.69 -1.51 4.21
CA ASN A 43 -11.83 -0.77 4.74
C ASN A 43 -13.05 -0.98 3.85
N GLY A 44 -13.98 -1.86 4.27
CA GLY A 44 -15.13 -2.23 3.45
C GLY A 44 -14.70 -2.89 2.12
N SER A 45 -15.01 -2.21 1.01
CA SER A 45 -14.62 -2.58 -0.35
C SER A 45 -13.28 -1.99 -0.80
N ASP A 46 -12.69 -1.10 0.00
CA ASP A 46 -11.55 -0.30 -0.40
C ASP A 46 -10.24 -0.81 0.21
N LEU A 47 -9.14 -0.59 -0.50
CA LEU A 47 -7.79 -0.74 0.02
C LEU A 47 -7.29 0.62 0.50
N SER A 48 -6.82 0.69 1.74
CA SER A 48 -6.15 1.86 2.30
C SER A 48 -4.66 1.59 2.48
N ILE A 49 -3.83 2.49 1.99
CA ILE A 49 -2.38 2.49 2.18
C ILE A 49 -2.00 3.77 2.94
N ASP A 50 -1.62 3.63 4.19
CA ASP A 50 -1.14 4.72 5.05
C ASP A 50 0.38 4.83 4.99
N VAL A 51 0.89 6.06 5.01
CA VAL A 51 2.32 6.33 5.19
C VAL A 51 2.59 6.54 6.69
N ILE A 52 3.33 5.61 7.30
CA ILE A 52 3.64 5.61 8.73
C ILE A 52 4.29 6.94 9.13
N GLY A 53 3.83 7.51 10.25
CA GLY A 53 4.29 8.80 10.76
C GLY A 53 3.67 10.03 10.11
N THR A 54 2.63 9.86 9.29
CA THR A 54 1.93 10.97 8.64
C THR A 54 0.43 10.74 8.63
N ASP A 55 -0.32 11.78 8.28
CA ASP A 55 -1.75 11.68 7.93
C ASP A 55 -1.98 11.33 6.45
N ASN A 56 -0.92 10.95 5.72
CA ASN A 56 -1.02 10.67 4.30
C ASN A 56 -1.58 9.26 4.06
N ARG A 57 -2.64 9.20 3.26
CA ARG A 57 -3.30 7.95 2.88
C ARG A 57 -3.63 7.96 1.40
N LEU A 58 -3.33 6.85 0.74
CA LEU A 58 -3.87 6.52 -0.56
C LEU A 58 -4.99 5.49 -0.38
N THR A 59 -6.17 5.78 -0.92
CA THR A 59 -7.29 4.83 -0.97
C THR A 59 -7.52 4.40 -2.41
N ILE A 60 -7.56 3.09 -2.66
CA ILE A 60 -8.03 2.54 -3.93
C ILE A 60 -9.45 2.06 -3.73
N SER A 61 -10.39 2.76 -4.36
CA SER A 61 -11.82 2.49 -4.20
C SER A 61 -12.19 1.17 -4.87
N ASN A 62 -13.06 0.39 -4.23
CA ASN A 62 -13.60 -0.86 -4.77
C ASN A 62 -12.57 -1.96 -5.08
N TRP A 63 -11.34 -1.86 -4.55
CA TRP A 63 -10.28 -2.88 -4.68
C TRP A 63 -10.76 -4.32 -4.46
N TYR A 64 -11.66 -4.51 -3.48
CA TYR A 64 -12.20 -5.80 -3.08
C TYR A 64 -13.50 -6.18 -3.79
N ALA A 65 -14.05 -5.31 -4.64
CA ALA A 65 -15.29 -5.56 -5.37
C ALA A 65 -15.07 -6.36 -6.66
N SER A 66 -13.99 -6.06 -7.39
CA SER A 66 -13.58 -6.78 -8.61
C SER A 66 -12.12 -6.49 -8.93
N SER A 67 -11.46 -7.38 -9.68
CA SER A 67 -10.08 -7.16 -10.13
C SER A 67 -9.94 -5.94 -11.05
N GLY A 68 -10.99 -5.55 -11.77
CA GLY A 68 -10.94 -4.36 -12.63
C GLY A 68 -10.80 -3.02 -11.90
N TYR A 69 -10.97 -3.00 -10.56
CA TYR A 69 -10.76 -1.79 -9.72
C TYR A 69 -9.36 -1.74 -9.10
N ARG A 70 -8.49 -2.70 -9.42
CA ARG A 70 -7.18 -2.82 -8.80
C ARG A 70 -6.15 -2.01 -9.57
N VAL A 71 -5.08 -1.71 -8.85
CA VAL A 71 -3.82 -1.21 -9.39
C VAL A 71 -2.83 -2.37 -9.36
N GLU A 72 -2.23 -2.73 -10.49
CA GLU A 72 -1.40 -3.94 -10.61
C GLU A 72 -0.07 -3.84 -9.87
N GLN A 73 0.52 -2.65 -9.77
CA GLN A 73 1.85 -2.46 -9.20
C GLN A 73 1.92 -1.28 -8.24
N PHE A 74 2.53 -1.52 -7.08
CA PHE A 74 2.90 -0.49 -6.11
C PHE A 74 4.42 -0.35 -6.11
N LYS A 75 4.94 0.82 -6.47
CA LYS A 75 6.38 1.08 -6.59
C LYS A 75 6.83 2.09 -5.56
N THR A 76 7.87 1.77 -4.82
CA THR A 76 8.36 2.60 -3.70
C THR A 76 9.71 3.23 -3.98
N SER A 77 10.07 4.25 -3.19
CA SER A 77 11.32 5.01 -3.41
C SER A 77 12.60 4.23 -3.12
N ASP A 78 12.50 3.09 -2.42
CA ASP A 78 13.59 2.12 -2.23
C ASP A 78 13.71 1.12 -3.40
N GLY A 79 12.99 1.36 -4.51
CA GLY A 79 13.12 0.59 -5.75
C GLY A 79 12.32 -0.71 -5.77
N LYS A 80 11.56 -0.99 -4.72
CA LYS A 80 10.76 -2.23 -4.62
C LYS A 80 9.42 -2.12 -5.31
N THR A 81 8.93 -3.26 -5.77
CA THR A 81 7.61 -3.44 -6.37
C THR A 81 6.81 -4.49 -5.61
N LEU A 82 5.55 -4.18 -5.32
CA LEU A 82 4.54 -5.12 -4.82
C LEU A 82 3.46 -5.28 -5.88
N LEU A 83 3.10 -6.53 -6.20
CA LEU A 83 2.02 -6.83 -7.14
C LEU A 83 0.67 -6.88 -6.42
N ASP A 84 -0.42 -6.59 -7.12
CA ASP A 84 -1.80 -6.67 -6.60
C ASP A 84 -2.10 -8.03 -5.93
N SER A 85 -1.62 -9.10 -6.55
CA SER A 85 -1.75 -10.48 -6.07
C SER A 85 -1.07 -10.74 -4.72
N GLN A 86 -0.12 -9.89 -4.33
CA GLN A 86 0.65 -9.98 -3.08
C GLN A 86 0.13 -9.03 -2.00
N VAL A 87 -0.69 -8.03 -2.35
CA VAL A 87 -1.26 -7.06 -1.41
C VAL A 87 -1.99 -7.74 -0.26
N GLN A 88 -2.74 -8.82 -0.55
CA GLN A 88 -3.51 -9.50 0.49
C GLN A 88 -2.63 -10.07 1.60
N ASN A 89 -1.42 -10.55 1.28
CA ASN A 89 -0.49 -11.06 2.27
C ASN A 89 -0.07 -9.98 3.28
N LEU A 90 0.13 -8.75 2.82
CA LEU A 90 0.45 -7.61 3.69
C LEU A 90 -0.76 -7.21 4.53
N VAL A 91 -1.94 -7.14 3.93
CA VAL A 91 -3.19 -6.81 4.64
C VAL A 91 -3.46 -7.80 5.77
N ASP A 92 -3.36 -9.11 5.51
CA ASP A 92 -3.59 -10.15 6.51
C ASP A 92 -2.56 -10.09 7.64
N ALA A 93 -1.27 -9.90 7.29
CA ALA A 93 -0.21 -9.80 8.28
C ALA A 93 -0.37 -8.55 9.15
N MET A 94 -0.66 -7.40 8.55
CA MET A 94 -0.83 -6.12 9.27
C MET A 94 -2.10 -6.10 10.11
N ALA A 95 -3.16 -6.81 9.71
CA ALA A 95 -4.39 -6.95 10.51
C ALA A 95 -4.17 -7.68 11.85
N SER A 96 -3.08 -8.43 12.01
CA SER A 96 -2.72 -9.06 13.29
C SER A 96 -2.11 -8.09 14.32
N PHE A 97 -1.87 -6.84 13.90
CA PHE A 97 -1.28 -5.79 14.71
C PHE A 97 -2.20 -4.56 14.78
N SER A 98 -2.04 -3.75 15.82
CA SER A 98 -2.63 -2.41 15.79
C SER A 98 -1.85 -1.54 14.81
N PRO A 99 -2.51 -0.66 14.03
CA PRO A 99 -1.80 0.30 13.19
C PRO A 99 -0.81 1.13 14.00
N PRO A 100 0.37 1.49 13.44
CA PRO A 100 1.33 2.35 14.12
C PRO A 100 0.67 3.65 14.61
N ALA A 101 0.98 4.05 15.84
CA ALA A 101 0.41 5.26 16.42
C ALA A 101 0.94 6.50 15.68
N ALA A 102 0.15 7.58 15.62
CA ALA A 102 0.52 8.80 14.89
C ALA A 102 1.87 9.42 15.31
N GLY A 103 2.33 9.17 16.53
CA GLY A 103 3.65 9.61 17.02
C GLY A 103 4.83 8.76 16.58
N GLN A 104 4.60 7.62 15.90
CA GLN A 104 5.64 6.73 15.39
C GLN A 104 5.95 7.08 13.94
N THR A 105 7.19 7.47 13.67
CA THR A 105 7.64 7.86 12.31
C THR A 105 8.18 6.71 11.47
N THR A 106 8.29 5.52 12.07
CA THR A 106 8.75 4.29 11.45
C THR A 106 7.95 3.12 12.00
N LEU A 107 7.99 1.99 11.29
CA LEU A 107 7.40 0.75 11.79
C LEU A 107 8.06 0.37 13.14
N PRO A 108 7.30 0.14 14.23
CA PRO A 108 7.90 -0.21 15.52
C PRO A 108 8.63 -1.54 15.46
N ASN A 109 9.74 -1.71 16.20
CA ASN A 109 10.56 -2.93 16.16
C ASN A 109 9.76 -4.23 16.38
N SER A 110 8.74 -4.22 17.24
CA SER A 110 7.87 -5.37 17.46
C SER A 110 7.05 -5.75 16.21
N HIS A 111 6.59 -4.75 15.46
CA HIS A 111 5.84 -4.93 14.21
C HIS A 111 6.80 -5.32 13.10
N GLN A 112 7.97 -4.67 13.01
CA GLN A 112 9.01 -5.03 12.06
C GLN A 112 9.39 -6.51 12.19
N ASN A 113 9.64 -7.02 13.40
CA ASN A 113 10.00 -8.42 13.60
C ASN A 113 8.90 -9.39 13.14
N GLY A 114 7.63 -9.05 13.38
CA GLY A 114 6.49 -9.87 12.97
C GLY A 114 6.19 -9.81 11.47
N LEU A 115 6.45 -8.65 10.84
CA LEU A 115 6.15 -8.40 9.43
C LEU A 115 7.35 -8.66 8.51
N ASN A 116 8.57 -8.80 9.03
CA ASN A 116 9.80 -8.88 8.24
C ASN A 116 9.74 -9.96 7.15
N THR A 117 9.29 -11.17 7.51
CA THR A 117 9.17 -12.29 6.57
C THR A 117 8.16 -11.99 5.46
N VAL A 118 7.02 -11.38 5.80
CA VAL A 118 5.97 -11.05 4.83
C VAL A 118 6.43 -9.92 3.92
N LEU A 119 7.04 -8.87 4.47
CA LEU A 119 7.60 -7.77 3.69
C LEU A 119 8.68 -8.26 2.72
N ALA A 120 9.61 -9.09 3.19
CA ALA A 120 10.69 -9.64 2.36
C ALA A 120 10.20 -10.61 1.28
N ALA A 121 9.11 -11.34 1.51
CA ALA A 121 8.58 -12.30 0.53
C ALA A 121 7.75 -11.64 -0.59
N ASN A 122 7.19 -10.46 -0.34
CA ASN A 122 6.22 -9.83 -1.24
C ASN A 122 6.75 -8.59 -1.98
N TRP A 123 7.74 -7.89 -1.42
CA TRP A 123 8.40 -6.78 -2.11
C TRP A 123 9.63 -7.26 -2.88
N HIS A 124 9.71 -6.97 -4.19
CA HIS A 124 10.78 -7.40 -5.11
C HIS A 124 11.54 -6.23 -5.73
#